data_AF-U6DTT0-F1
#
_entry.id   AF-U6DTT0-F1
#
_cell.length_a   1.000
_cell.length_b   1.000
_cell.length_c   1.000
_cell.angle_alpha   90.00
_cell.angle_beta   90.00
_cell.angle_gamma   90.00
#
_symmetry.space_group_name_H-M   'P 1'
#
loop_
_entity.id
_entity.type
_entity.pdbx_description
1 polymer ?
#
loop_
_entity_poly.entity_id
_entity_poly.type
_entity_poly.pdbx_seq_one_letter_code
_entity_poly.pdbx_strand_id
1 'polypeptide(L)'
;QAGLSVIEESEAQLWWAAKELRRTKTLSDYVGKNEKTKIIVKIQQRGQGAPAREPVISSEEQKQLMLYYHRRQEELKKLEENDDDSCLNSPWADNTALKRHFHGVKDIKWRPR
;
A
#
# COMPACT_ATOMS: atom_id res chain seq x y z
N GLN A 1 16.20 -21.79 -12.14
CA GLN A 1 16.38 -22.46 -13.45
C GLN A 1 15.12 -22.19 -14.28
N ALA A 2 15.19 -21.30 -15.26
CA ALA A 2 14.06 -20.88 -16.10
C ALA A 2 14.28 -21.37 -17.55
N GLY A 3 14.43 -22.68 -17.76
CA GLY A 3 14.81 -23.19 -19.07
C GLY A 3 14.62 -24.69 -19.27
N LEU A 4 13.40 -25.22 -19.11
CA LEU A 4 13.14 -26.65 -19.35
C LEU A 4 11.82 -27.01 -20.04
N SER A 5 10.92 -26.07 -20.36
CA SER A 5 9.75 -26.37 -21.21
C SER A 5 9.99 -25.88 -22.62
N VAL A 6 10.57 -26.75 -23.46
CA VAL A 6 10.55 -26.57 -24.90
C VAL A 6 9.08 -26.69 -25.34
N ILE A 7 8.52 -25.60 -25.89
CA ILE A 7 7.18 -25.61 -26.47
C ILE A 7 7.35 -25.86 -27.97
N GLU A 8 6.62 -26.83 -28.50
CA GLU A 8 6.57 -27.08 -29.94
C GLU A 8 6.07 -25.85 -30.70
N GLU A 9 6.66 -25.58 -31.86
CA GLU A 9 6.36 -24.35 -32.60
C GLU A 9 4.87 -24.27 -32.96
N SER A 10 4.21 -25.37 -33.28
CA SER A 10 2.78 -25.42 -33.64
C SER A 10 1.84 -25.07 -32.47
N GLU A 11 2.30 -25.26 -31.24
CA GLU A 11 1.53 -25.05 -30.01
C GLU A 11 1.89 -23.74 -29.29
N ALA A 12 2.91 -23.03 -29.78
CA ALA A 12 3.34 -21.77 -29.20
C ALA A 12 2.45 -20.58 -29.65
N GLN A 13 1.94 -19.83 -28.67
CA GLN A 13 1.29 -18.53 -28.87
C GLN A 13 2.16 -17.41 -28.30
N LEU A 14 2.28 -16.32 -29.06
CA LEU A 14 3.02 -15.13 -28.67
C LEU A 14 2.06 -14.01 -28.27
N TRP A 15 2.38 -13.30 -27.19
CA TRP A 15 1.54 -12.25 -26.64
C TRP A 15 2.32 -10.97 -26.40
N TRP A 16 1.78 -9.87 -26.89
CA TRP A 16 2.32 -8.54 -26.69
C TRP A 16 1.20 -7.58 -26.26
N ALA A 17 1.39 -6.88 -25.15
CA ALA A 17 0.41 -5.94 -24.60
C ALA A 17 -1.04 -6.49 -24.50
N ALA A 18 -1.17 -7.75 -24.02
CA ALA A 18 -2.44 -8.49 -23.95
C ALA A 18 -3.13 -8.77 -25.30
N LYS A 19 -2.42 -8.62 -26.41
CA LYS A 19 -2.86 -9.03 -27.76
C LYS A 19 -2.08 -10.26 -28.21
N GLU A 20 -2.80 -11.23 -28.76
CA GLU A 20 -2.18 -12.39 -29.41
C GLU A 20 -1.56 -11.96 -30.75
N LEU A 21 -0.27 -12.26 -30.93
CA LEU A 21 0.44 -12.08 -32.19
C LEU A 21 0.16 -13.29 -33.08
N ARG A 22 -0.73 -13.09 -34.06
CA ARG A 22 -1.09 -14.13 -35.02
C ARG A 22 -0.06 -14.17 -36.14
N ARG A 23 0.37 -15.37 -36.54
CA ARG A 23 1.32 -15.58 -37.65
C ARG A 23 0.85 -15.02 -38.99
N THR A 24 -0.46 -14.88 -39.16
CA THR A 24 -1.06 -14.34 -40.39
C THR A 24 -0.96 -12.82 -40.50
N LYS A 25 -0.61 -12.11 -39.42
CA LYS A 25 -0.54 -10.65 -39.38
C LYS A 25 0.90 -10.17 -39.25
N THR A 26 1.16 -8.97 -39.75
CA THR A 26 2.48 -8.37 -39.64
C THR A 26 2.65 -7.73 -38.26
N LEU A 27 3.88 -7.64 -37.75
CA LEU A 27 4.17 -6.94 -36.50
C LEU A 27 3.77 -5.45 -36.57
N SER A 28 3.77 -4.86 -37.76
CA SER A 28 3.38 -3.47 -37.98
C SER A 28 1.91 -3.20 -37.63
N ASP A 29 1.04 -4.21 -37.74
CA ASP A 29 -0.37 -4.11 -37.34
C ASP A 29 -0.56 -4.02 -35.82
N TYR A 30 0.46 -4.42 -35.05
CA TYR A 30 0.43 -4.41 -33.59
C TYR A 30 1.23 -3.23 -33.02
N VAL A 31 2.47 -3.08 -33.47
CA VAL A 31 3.47 -2.16 -32.89
C VAL A 31 3.51 -0.82 -33.65
N GLY A 32 2.95 -0.77 -34.87
CA GLY A 32 3.01 0.40 -35.74
C GLY A 32 4.23 0.40 -36.66
N LYS A 33 4.47 1.52 -37.34
CA LYS A 33 5.50 1.69 -38.38
C LYS A 33 6.82 2.30 -37.86
N ASN A 34 7.10 2.20 -36.56
CA ASN A 34 8.29 2.82 -35.97
C ASN A 34 9.52 1.91 -36.07
N GLU A 35 10.59 2.40 -36.71
CA GLU A 35 11.82 1.64 -37.01
C GLU A 35 12.71 1.36 -35.79
N LYS A 36 12.53 2.07 -34.66
CA LYS A 36 13.34 1.87 -33.45
C LYS A 36 12.50 1.37 -32.27
N THR A 37 11.81 0.24 -32.45
CA THR A 37 10.96 -0.33 -31.39
C THR A 37 11.52 -1.64 -30.83
N LYS A 38 11.81 -1.66 -29.53
CA LYS A 38 12.07 -2.89 -28.78
C LYS A 38 10.78 -3.35 -28.12
N ILE A 39 10.36 -4.58 -28.38
CA ILE A 39 9.19 -5.20 -27.75
C ILE A 39 9.61 -6.37 -26.87
N ILE A 40 8.88 -6.55 -25.78
CA ILE A 40 8.99 -7.72 -24.90
C ILE A 40 7.72 -8.54 -25.13
N VAL A 41 7.89 -9.81 -25.49
CA VAL A 41 6.81 -10.72 -25.85
C VAL A 41 6.82 -11.90 -24.88
N LYS A 42 5.63 -12.33 -24.46
CA LYS A 42 5.47 -13.53 -23.63
C LYS A 42 5.08 -14.71 -24.52
N ILE A 43 5.72 -15.86 -24.31
CA ILE A 43 5.38 -17.13 -24.97
C ILE A 43 4.52 -17.98 -24.03
N GLN A 44 3.47 -18.60 -24.57
CA GLN A 44 2.55 -19.45 -23.82
C GLN A 44 2.04 -20.59 -24.70
N GLN A 45 1.68 -21.72 -24.10
CA GLN A 45 1.03 -22.83 -24.81
C GLN A 45 -0.38 -22.46 -25.25
N ARG A 46 -0.78 -22.99 -26.42
CA ARG A 46 -2.08 -22.75 -27.02
C ARG A 46 -3.21 -23.20 -26.10
N GLY A 47 -4.14 -22.29 -25.83
CA GLY A 47 -5.33 -22.56 -25.00
C GLY A 47 -5.25 -22.04 -23.56
N GLN A 48 -4.09 -21.55 -23.10
CA GLN A 48 -3.97 -20.94 -21.76
C GLN A 48 -4.41 -19.47 -21.67
N GLY A 49 -4.94 -18.91 -22.77
CA GLY A 49 -5.46 -17.54 -22.79
C GLY A 49 -4.38 -16.46 -22.69
N ALA A 50 -4.79 -15.22 -22.39
CA ALA A 50 -3.88 -14.10 -22.30
C ALA A 50 -2.99 -14.23 -21.05
N PRO A 51 -1.66 -14.04 -21.16
CA PRO A 51 -0.77 -14.15 -20.02
C PRO A 51 -1.12 -13.11 -18.97
N ALA A 52 -1.13 -13.55 -17.70
CA ALA A 52 -1.32 -12.66 -16.58
C ALA A 52 -0.25 -11.54 -16.58
N ARG A 53 -0.68 -10.33 -16.23
CA ARG A 53 0.25 -9.24 -15.94
C ARG A 53 1.13 -9.66 -14.77
N GLU A 54 2.42 -9.48 -14.92
CA GLU A 54 3.31 -9.64 -13.76
C GLU A 54 2.93 -8.60 -12.71
N PRO A 55 2.87 -8.98 -11.43
CA PRO A 55 2.67 -8.01 -10.37
C PRO A 55 3.80 -6.99 -10.45
N VAL A 56 3.44 -5.71 -10.49
CA VAL A 56 4.40 -4.59 -10.58
C VAL A 56 5.28 -4.52 -9.33
N ILE A 57 4.83 -5.15 -8.24
CA ILE A 57 5.44 -5.13 -6.92
C ILE A 57 5.96 -6.54 -6.65
N SER A 58 7.23 -6.64 -6.24
CA SER A 58 7.82 -7.90 -5.79
C SER A 58 7.07 -8.42 -4.56
N SER A 59 7.06 -9.74 -4.35
CA SER A 59 6.40 -10.33 -3.18
C SER A 59 6.97 -9.80 -1.86
N GLU A 60 8.26 -9.44 -1.83
CA GLU A 60 8.91 -8.88 -0.66
C GLU A 60 8.48 -7.43 -0.40
N GLU A 61 8.41 -6.61 -1.45
CA GLU A 61 7.93 -5.23 -1.38
C GLU A 61 6.46 -5.17 -0.94
N GLN A 62 5.64 -6.12 -1.40
CA GLN A 62 4.24 -6.24 -1.00
C GLN A 62 4.09 -6.50 0.50
N LYS A 63 4.95 -7.35 1.08
CA LYS A 63 4.97 -7.62 2.52
C LYS A 63 5.41 -6.39 3.31
N GLN A 64 6.47 -5.72 2.87
CA GLN A 64 6.95 -4.50 3.52
C GLN A 64 5.88 -3.40 3.54
N LEU A 65 5.17 -3.24 2.43
CA LEU A 65 4.06 -2.30 2.32
C LEU A 65 2.91 -2.67 3.28
N MET A 66 2.55 -3.95 3.35
CA MET A 66 1.53 -4.44 4.29
C MET A 66 1.91 -4.17 5.75
N LEU A 67 3.17 -4.44 6.13
CA LEU A 67 3.69 -4.17 7.47
C LEU A 67 3.66 -2.68 7.80
N TYR A 68 4.02 -1.82 6.84
CA TYR A 68 3.97 -0.36 7.01
C TYR A 68 2.54 0.12 7.28
N TYR A 69 1.56 -0.34 6.50
CA TYR A 69 0.17 0.05 6.70
C TYR A 69 -0.40 -0.45 8.03
N HIS A 70 -0.08 -1.69 8.43
CA HIS A 70 -0.48 -2.23 9.71
C HIS A 70 0.05 -1.39 10.88
N ARG A 71 1.35 -1.12 10.90
CA ARG A 71 1.99 -0.29 11.93
C ARG A 71 1.36 1.10 12.00
N ARG A 72 1.15 1.74 10.85
CA ARG A 72 0.53 3.07 10.79
C ARG A 72 -0.89 3.06 11.33
N GLN A 73 -1.66 2.01 11.06
CA GLN A 73 -3.01 1.86 11.56
C GLN A 73 -3.05 1.65 13.07
N GLU A 74 -2.11 0.86 13.63
CA GLU A 74 -1.96 0.71 15.08
C GLU A 74 -1.56 2.03 15.76
N GLU A 75 -0.63 2.79 15.16
CA GLU A 75 -0.22 4.09 15.67
C GLU A 75 -1.40 5.08 15.70
N LEU A 76 -2.20 5.13 14.64
CA LEU A 76 -3.41 5.96 14.59
C LEU A 76 -4.46 5.53 15.61
N LYS A 77 -4.71 4.23 15.74
CA LYS A 77 -5.65 3.70 16.72
C LYS A 77 -5.23 4.05 18.15
N LYS A 78 -3.93 3.95 18.45
CA LYS A 78 -3.39 4.31 19.76
C LYS A 78 -3.54 5.82 20.05
N LEU A 79 -3.44 6.67 19.03
CA LEU A 79 -3.67 8.10 19.17
C LEU A 79 -5.16 8.41 19.39
N GLU A 80 -6.06 7.71 18.72
CA GLU A 80 -7.52 7.83 18.94
C GLU A 80 -7.94 7.36 20.33
N GLU A 81 -7.34 6.29 20.85
CA GLU A 81 -7.58 5.81 22.21
C GLU A 81 -7.02 6.76 23.29
N ASN A 82 -6.13 7.69 22.93
CA ASN A 82 -5.56 8.68 23.84
C ASN A 82 -6.49 9.91 23.98
N ASP A 83 -7.71 9.67 24.46
CA ASP A 83 -8.63 10.72 24.93
C ASP A 83 -8.11 11.26 26.28
N ASP A 84 -7.00 12.01 26.23
CA ASP A 84 -6.31 12.53 27.41
C ASP A 84 -7.06 13.71 28.03
N ASP A 85 -8.16 13.39 28.73
CA ASP A 85 -8.91 14.32 29.58
C ASP A 85 -8.07 14.86 30.76
N SER A 86 -6.79 14.50 30.89
CA SER A 86 -5.88 15.09 31.89
C SER A 86 -5.75 16.60 31.74
N CYS A 87 -5.96 17.13 30.53
CA CYS A 87 -6.08 18.57 30.27
C CYS A 87 -7.23 19.22 31.06
N LEU A 88 -8.35 18.51 31.25
CA LEU A 88 -9.56 19.07 31.86
C LEU A 88 -9.46 19.23 33.39
N ASN A 89 -8.65 18.40 34.05
CA ASN A 89 -8.45 18.46 35.51
C ASN A 89 -7.09 19.06 35.90
N SER A 90 -6.38 19.65 34.95
CA SER A 90 -5.03 20.13 35.21
C SER A 90 -5.02 21.43 36.04
N PRO A 91 -4.07 21.61 36.98
CA PRO A 91 -3.94 22.85 37.74
C PRO A 91 -3.76 24.10 36.87
N TRP A 92 -3.24 23.98 35.64
CA TRP A 92 -3.12 25.11 34.71
C TRP A 92 -4.46 25.53 34.10
N ALA A 93 -5.45 24.63 34.05
CA ALA A 93 -6.79 24.88 33.51
C ALA A 93 -7.78 25.41 34.57
N ASP A 94 -7.38 25.48 35.86
CA ASP A 94 -8.23 26.02 36.93
C ASP A 94 -8.36 27.55 36.83
N ASN A 95 -9.44 28.01 36.20
CA ASN A 95 -9.75 29.43 36.06
C ASN A 95 -9.94 30.18 37.41
N THR A 96 -10.12 29.45 38.51
CA THR A 96 -10.27 30.03 39.85
C THR A 96 -8.97 30.03 40.66
N ALA A 97 -7.88 29.47 40.14
CA ALA A 97 -6.60 29.36 40.83
C ALA A 97 -6.06 30.73 41.29
N LEU A 98 -6.10 31.74 40.41
CA LEU A 98 -5.65 33.10 40.75
C LEU A 98 -6.55 33.75 41.80
N LYS A 99 -7.86 33.53 41.71
CA LYS A 99 -8.82 34.02 42.71
C LYS A 99 -8.53 33.40 44.08
N ARG A 100 -8.30 32.08 44.16
CA ARG A 100 -7.93 31.42 45.43
C ARG A 100 -6.60 31.92 45.99
N HIS A 101 -5.64 32.23 45.11
CA HIS A 101 -4.35 32.81 45.49
C HIS A 101 -4.51 34.16 46.20
N PHE A 102 -5.29 35.09 45.64
CA PHE A 102 -5.52 36.41 46.23
C PHE A 102 -6.35 36.38 47.52
N HIS A 103 -7.28 35.42 47.64
CA HIS A 103 -8.12 35.28 48.84
C HIS A 103 -7.46 34.42 49.93
N GLY A 104 -6.22 33.94 49.74
CA GLY A 104 -5.48 33.16 50.73
C GLY A 104 -6.01 31.74 51.00
N VAL A 105 -6.95 31.25 50.18
CA VAL A 105 -7.66 29.97 50.36
C VAL A 105 -7.07 28.87 49.48
N LYS A 106 -5.79 28.56 49.69
CA LYS A 106 -5.07 27.55 48.89
C LYS A 106 -5.34 26.11 49.33
N ASP A 107 -5.54 25.85 50.63
CA ASP A 107 -5.57 24.49 51.20
C ASP A 107 -6.79 24.23 52.11
N ILE A 108 -8.01 24.42 51.60
CA ILE A 108 -9.21 24.12 52.38
C ILE A 108 -9.53 22.61 52.29
N LYS A 109 -9.27 21.86 53.36
CA LYS A 109 -9.74 20.47 53.52
C LYS A 109 -11.04 20.44 54.34
N TRP A 110 -12.14 20.05 53.70
CA TRP A 110 -13.47 20.00 54.31
C TRP A 110 -13.82 18.69 55.02
N ARG A 111 -12.86 17.76 55.21
CA ARG A 111 -13.10 16.47 55.90
C ARG A 111 -12.34 16.39 57.23
N PRO A 112 -12.95 15.87 58.33
CA PRO A 112 -12.23 15.62 59.58
C PRO A 112 -11.20 14.50 59.37
N ARG A 113 -10.13 14.52 60.16
CA ARG A 113 -9.10 13.45 60.18
C ARG A 113 -9.65 12.15 60.75
#